data_AF-A0A242NXJ3-F1
#
_entry.id   AF-A0A242NXJ3-F1
#
_cell.length_a   1.000
_cell.length_b   1.000
_cell.length_c   1.000
_cell.angle_alpha   90.00
_cell.angle_beta   90.00
_cell.angle_gamma   90.00
#
_symmetry.space_group_name_H-M   'P 1'
#
loop_
_entity.id
_entity.type
_entity.pdbx_description
1 polymer ?
#
loop_
_entity_poly.entity_id
_entity_poly.type
_entity_poly.pdbx_seq_one_letter_code
_entity_poly.pdbx_strand_id
1 'polypeptide(L)'
;LSRPMVLVLTMVVLQSISFSNYALTTKTTNIIQGSAPYLTFDGGRTRVTNTEALLWISLSDGRTFTPTTNNSRNHPIELPVAGQSFKDIGMLVPTDTHSNSIELSSLIGTPYNYWGDDDGDGQGVYYGITVTGNLSLSIVDKDDNLVARNEVLTICKAPYKLTLSSDSGRLKTLYGVPNESRFSASNATYYINPKAAPVICFARPDLWGIGSNLSDAIYQGRNGFLPQSVTPSSYGLNFPTTGANNLYFDLDIGGSNQALSWATVSHGGITATMTDSTNTSVKVTLTGPAVTDPNQW
;
A
#
# COMPACT_ATOMS: atom_id res chain seq x y z
N LEU A 1 83.62 60.87 27.10
CA LEU A 1 83.70 59.69 27.98
C LEU A 1 82.51 58.79 27.69
N SER A 2 82.81 57.56 27.27
CA SER A 2 81.86 56.45 27.11
C SER A 2 81.20 56.10 28.45
N ARG A 3 79.88 55.85 28.44
CA ARG A 3 79.18 55.20 29.55
C ARG A 3 78.32 54.04 29.02
N PRO A 4 78.40 52.86 29.66
CA PRO A 4 77.92 51.59 29.10
C PRO A 4 76.40 51.44 29.16
N MET A 5 75.87 50.79 28.13
CA MET A 5 74.48 50.35 27.98
C MET A 5 74.23 49.16 28.91
N VAL A 6 73.34 49.33 29.90
CA VAL A 6 72.88 48.24 30.78
C VAL A 6 71.63 47.63 30.15
N LEU A 7 71.73 46.37 29.72
CA LEU A 7 70.61 45.57 29.24
C LEU A 7 69.88 44.98 30.45
N VAL A 8 68.67 45.47 30.74
CA VAL A 8 67.81 44.91 31.79
C VAL A 8 66.92 43.84 31.17
N LEU A 9 67.16 42.57 31.50
CA LEU A 9 66.33 41.44 31.09
C LEU A 9 65.10 41.36 32.02
N THR A 10 63.96 41.85 31.56
CA THR A 10 62.69 41.71 32.29
C THR A 10 62.12 40.30 32.10
N MET A 11 62.12 39.52 33.18
CA MET A 11 61.47 38.21 33.26
C MET A 11 59.95 38.44 33.43
N VAL A 12 59.17 38.20 32.37
CA VAL A 12 57.70 38.25 32.44
C VAL A 12 57.21 36.92 33.01
N VAL A 13 56.88 36.90 34.29
CA VAL A 13 56.21 35.76 34.92
C VAL A 13 54.74 35.80 34.51
N LEU A 14 54.36 34.94 33.56
CA LEU A 14 52.97 34.71 33.20
C LEU A 14 52.30 33.97 34.38
N GLN A 15 51.53 34.69 35.21
CA GLN A 15 50.73 34.06 36.25
C GLN A 15 49.60 33.25 35.58
N SER A 16 49.79 31.94 35.48
CA SER A 16 48.71 30.99 35.19
C SER A 16 47.76 30.95 36.39
N ILE A 17 46.73 31.81 36.34
CA ILE A 17 45.62 31.79 37.29
C ILE A 17 44.77 30.56 36.99
N SER A 18 44.91 29.51 37.80
CA SER A 18 44.02 28.35 37.76
C SER A 18 42.67 28.76 38.34
N PHE A 19 41.65 28.94 37.49
CA PHE A 19 40.28 29.05 37.98
C PHE A 19 39.82 27.67 38.42
N SER A 20 39.73 27.45 39.73
CA SER A 20 38.98 26.33 40.28
C SER A 20 37.52 26.51 39.86
N ASN A 21 37.04 25.71 38.91
CA ASN A 21 35.62 25.62 38.60
C ASN A 21 34.91 25.04 39.84
N TYR A 22 34.35 25.91 40.68
CA TYR A 22 33.42 25.49 41.71
C TYR A 22 32.12 25.09 41.01
N ALA A 23 31.93 23.80 40.77
CA ALA A 23 30.63 23.29 40.36
C ALA A 23 29.66 23.49 41.54
N LEU A 24 28.66 24.36 41.36
CA LEU A 24 27.56 24.47 42.34
C LEU A 24 26.72 23.19 42.27
N THR A 25 26.83 22.36 43.31
CA THR A 25 25.92 21.23 43.48
C THR A 25 24.63 21.73 44.10
N THR A 26 23.60 21.93 43.27
CA THR A 26 22.23 22.15 43.73
C THR A 26 21.52 20.80 43.93
N LYS A 27 20.78 20.64 45.02
CA LYS A 27 19.94 19.46 45.28
C LYS A 27 18.50 19.93 45.44
N THR A 28 17.59 19.40 44.63
CA THR A 28 16.16 19.66 44.80
C THR A 28 15.61 18.72 45.88
N THR A 29 14.68 19.22 46.69
CA THR A 29 13.94 18.39 47.66
C THR A 29 12.93 17.49 46.97
N ASN A 30 12.41 17.91 45.82
CA ASN A 30 11.42 17.19 45.03
C ASN A 30 11.99 16.81 43.66
N ILE A 31 11.37 15.81 43.03
CA ILE A 31 11.64 15.43 41.64
C ILE A 31 11.31 16.61 40.73
N ILE A 32 12.24 16.94 39.82
CA ILE A 32 11.98 17.92 38.76
C ILE A 32 11.06 17.25 37.73
N GLN A 33 9.88 17.82 37.53
CA GLN A 33 8.93 17.34 36.53
C GLN A 33 9.26 17.98 35.18
N GLY A 34 9.44 17.12 34.19
CA GLY A 34 9.75 17.46 32.81
C GLY A 34 8.57 17.21 31.87
N SER A 35 8.89 17.00 30.60
CA SER A 35 7.94 16.61 29.56
C SER A 35 8.12 15.14 29.18
N ALA A 36 7.03 14.46 28.81
CA ALA A 36 7.17 13.14 28.21
C ALA A 36 7.65 13.27 26.76
N PRO A 37 8.45 12.33 26.25
CA PRO A 37 8.71 12.25 24.82
C PRO A 37 7.41 11.99 24.06
N TYR A 38 7.30 12.44 22.82
CA TYR A 38 6.10 12.27 22.01
C TYR A 38 6.42 11.96 20.55
N LEU A 39 5.51 11.30 19.86
CA LEU A 39 5.56 11.17 18.41
C LEU A 39 5.13 12.50 17.76
N THR A 40 5.78 12.83 16.66
CA THR A 40 5.46 13.98 15.82
C THR A 40 5.84 13.66 14.38
N PHE A 41 5.01 14.07 13.41
CA PHE A 41 5.23 13.78 12.00
C PHE A 41 5.43 15.06 11.16
N ASP A 42 5.47 16.22 11.82
CA ASP A 42 5.54 17.55 11.21
C ASP A 42 6.66 18.40 11.83
N GLY A 43 7.70 17.74 12.35
CA GLY A 43 8.87 18.40 12.94
C GLY A 43 8.60 19.05 14.30
N GLY A 44 7.72 18.47 15.11
CA GLY A 44 7.43 18.92 16.47
C GLY A 44 6.28 19.91 16.60
N ARG A 45 5.54 20.22 15.52
CA ARG A 45 4.41 21.16 15.60
C ARG A 45 3.19 20.52 16.26
N THR A 46 2.99 19.22 16.03
CA THR A 46 1.92 18.44 16.67
C THR A 46 2.46 17.26 17.44
N ARG A 47 1.85 17.00 18.60
CA ARG A 47 2.04 15.77 19.39
C ARG A 47 0.91 14.83 19.08
N VAL A 48 1.25 13.64 18.61
CA VAL A 48 0.25 12.64 18.21
C VAL A 48 0.18 11.51 19.23
N THR A 49 -1.04 11.01 19.45
CA THR A 49 -1.33 9.90 20.37
C THR A 49 -1.67 8.61 19.63
N ASN A 50 -1.63 8.63 18.30
CA ASN A 50 -1.86 7.49 17.42
C ASN A 50 -0.91 7.54 16.22
N THR A 51 -0.90 6.47 15.44
CA THR A 51 -0.04 6.31 14.26
C THR A 51 -0.77 6.44 12.93
N GLU A 52 -1.98 7.01 12.93
CA GLU A 52 -2.81 7.14 11.72
C GLU A 52 -2.11 7.94 10.61
N ALA A 53 -1.35 8.97 11.00
CA ALA A 53 -0.57 9.79 10.08
C ALA A 53 0.59 9.04 9.39
N LEU A 54 0.95 7.84 9.83
CA LEU A 54 1.93 6.98 9.14
C LEU A 54 1.31 6.18 7.97
N LEU A 55 -0.01 6.09 7.91
CA LEU A 55 -0.74 5.15 7.05
C LEU A 55 -1.13 5.75 5.70
N TRP A 56 -0.36 6.71 5.20
CA TRP A 56 -0.61 7.35 3.91
C TRP A 56 -0.07 6.51 2.75
N ILE A 57 -0.64 6.71 1.57
CA ILE A 57 -0.09 6.23 0.30
C ILE A 57 0.03 7.39 -0.70
N SER A 58 0.96 7.28 -1.64
CA SER A 58 1.16 8.23 -2.72
C SER A 58 1.34 7.53 -4.05
N LEU A 59 0.94 8.20 -5.13
CA LEU A 59 1.04 7.71 -6.49
C LEU A 59 2.05 8.54 -7.29
N SER A 60 2.54 8.00 -8.41
CA SER A 60 3.52 8.66 -9.26
C SER A 60 3.01 9.94 -9.95
N ASP A 61 1.70 10.18 -9.95
CA ASP A 61 1.07 11.41 -10.45
C ASP A 61 0.93 12.52 -9.38
N GLY A 62 1.48 12.29 -8.18
CA GLY A 62 1.49 13.27 -7.08
C GLY A 62 0.24 13.24 -6.20
N ARG A 63 -0.76 12.39 -6.48
CA ARG A 63 -1.88 12.19 -5.57
C ARG A 63 -1.40 11.51 -4.29
N THR A 64 -1.91 11.98 -3.14
CA THR A 64 -1.67 11.40 -1.82
C THR A 64 -3.01 11.10 -1.16
N PHE A 65 -3.09 9.95 -0.51
CA PHE A 65 -4.27 9.52 0.24
C PHE A 65 -3.88 9.23 1.68
N THR A 66 -4.70 9.72 2.60
CA THR A 66 -4.57 9.49 4.04
C THR A 66 -5.80 8.71 4.51
N PRO A 67 -5.76 8.11 5.71
CA PRO A 67 -6.93 7.42 6.25
C PRO A 67 -8.17 8.34 6.32
N THR A 68 -7.97 9.63 6.62
CA THR A 68 -9.02 10.65 6.69
C THR A 68 -9.63 11.06 5.34
N THR A 69 -8.89 10.92 4.23
CA THR A 69 -9.33 11.32 2.89
C THR A 69 -9.68 10.13 2.00
N ASN A 70 -9.66 8.92 2.57
CA ASN A 70 -9.84 7.67 1.84
C ASN A 70 -11.33 7.32 1.64
N ASN A 71 -11.81 7.46 0.41
CA ASN A 71 -13.14 7.01 -0.02
C ASN A 71 -13.08 5.78 -0.96
N SER A 72 -11.94 5.09 -1.00
CA SER A 72 -11.62 4.08 -2.02
C SER A 72 -12.54 2.85 -2.00
N ARG A 73 -13.16 2.55 -0.86
CA ARG A 73 -14.15 1.48 -0.75
C ARG A 73 -15.28 1.62 -1.77
N ASN A 74 -15.72 2.85 -2.03
CA ASN A 74 -16.80 3.14 -2.96
C ASN A 74 -16.25 3.59 -4.32
N HIS A 75 -15.07 4.23 -4.34
CA HIS A 75 -14.42 4.72 -5.55
C HIS A 75 -12.96 4.27 -5.57
N PRO A 76 -12.66 3.03 -6.00
CA PRO A 76 -11.30 2.50 -5.98
C PRO A 76 -10.30 3.44 -6.67
N ILE A 77 -9.13 3.55 -6.07
CA ILE A 77 -8.06 4.43 -6.55
C ILE A 77 -7.45 3.79 -7.79
N GLU A 78 -7.63 4.43 -8.95
CA GLU A 78 -6.97 4.00 -10.18
C GLU A 78 -5.50 4.43 -10.19
N LEU A 79 -4.60 3.48 -10.44
CA LEU A 79 -3.19 3.74 -10.65
C LEU A 79 -2.97 4.63 -11.89
N PRO A 80 -1.97 5.52 -11.89
CA PRO A 80 -1.79 6.49 -12.98
C PRO A 80 -1.30 5.90 -14.30
N VAL A 81 -0.56 4.78 -14.26
CA VAL A 81 0.14 4.20 -15.42
C VAL A 81 -0.21 2.71 -15.56
N ALA A 82 -0.38 2.27 -16.81
CA ALA A 82 -0.64 0.87 -17.11
C ALA A 82 0.58 -0.01 -16.80
N GLY A 83 0.35 -1.24 -16.34
CA GLY A 83 1.42 -2.18 -16.00
C GLY A 83 2.10 -1.92 -14.65
N GLN A 84 1.53 -1.06 -13.80
CA GLN A 84 2.04 -0.81 -12.45
C GLN A 84 1.69 -1.93 -11.47
N SER A 85 2.45 -1.94 -10.37
CA SER A 85 2.39 -2.86 -9.23
C SER A 85 2.30 -2.08 -7.91
N PHE A 86 2.22 -2.79 -6.78
CA PHE A 86 2.32 -2.17 -5.46
C PHE A 86 3.73 -1.66 -5.11
N LYS A 87 4.76 -1.95 -5.92
CA LYS A 87 6.07 -1.29 -5.80
C LYS A 87 6.04 0.17 -6.24
N ASP A 88 5.07 0.54 -7.07
CA ASP A 88 4.94 1.88 -7.64
C ASP A 88 4.08 2.81 -6.76
N ILE A 89 3.57 2.31 -5.64
CA ILE A 89 2.83 3.07 -4.64
C ILE A 89 3.79 3.46 -3.52
N GLY A 90 3.99 4.76 -3.32
CA GLY A 90 4.82 5.29 -2.24
C GLY A 90 4.13 5.15 -0.89
N MET A 91 4.86 4.65 0.10
CA MET A 91 4.43 4.46 1.48
C MET A 91 5.69 4.35 2.37
N LEU A 92 5.52 4.38 3.70
CA LEU A 92 6.65 4.26 4.63
C LEU A 92 7.22 2.83 4.74
N VAL A 93 6.44 1.80 4.41
CA VAL A 93 6.94 0.42 4.35
C VAL A 93 7.88 0.28 3.16
N PRO A 94 9.19 0.02 3.35
CA PRO A 94 10.18 -0.03 2.27
C PRO A 94 9.85 -1.10 1.23
N THR A 95 10.24 -0.85 -0.02
CA THR A 95 9.91 -1.72 -1.16
C THR A 95 10.92 -2.87 -1.34
N ASP A 96 12.13 -2.71 -0.81
CA ASP A 96 13.27 -3.63 -0.90
C ASP A 96 13.34 -4.63 0.26
N THR A 97 12.49 -4.49 1.27
CA THR A 97 12.39 -5.46 2.36
C THR A 97 11.64 -6.71 1.89
N HIS A 98 12.23 -7.88 2.12
CA HIS A 98 11.57 -9.16 1.89
C HIS A 98 10.38 -9.38 2.85
N SER A 99 10.28 -8.56 3.91
CA SER A 99 9.11 -8.42 4.77
C SER A 99 8.28 -7.21 4.36
N ASN A 100 6.96 -7.38 4.24
CA ASN A 100 5.99 -6.29 4.14
C ASN A 100 5.83 -5.58 5.51
N SER A 101 6.92 -5.22 6.18
CA SER A 101 6.92 -4.63 7.51
C SER A 101 8.23 -3.87 7.78
N ILE A 102 8.15 -2.81 8.59
CA ILE A 102 9.27 -2.02 9.10
C ILE A 102 9.03 -1.71 10.58
N GLU A 103 10.09 -1.76 11.39
CA GLU A 103 10.00 -1.34 12.79
C GLU A 103 9.84 0.18 12.91
N LEU A 104 9.01 0.64 13.85
CA LEU A 104 8.84 2.06 14.12
C LEU A 104 10.15 2.73 14.60
N SER A 105 11.11 1.93 15.12
CA SER A 105 12.47 2.35 15.45
C SER A 105 13.18 3.04 14.28
N SER A 106 12.91 2.59 13.06
CA SER A 106 13.47 3.17 11.83
C SER A 106 12.85 4.53 11.47
N LEU A 107 11.66 4.84 12.00
CA LEU A 107 10.94 6.10 11.71
C LEU A 107 11.28 7.21 12.71
N ILE A 108 11.79 6.88 13.89
CA ILE A 108 12.28 7.88 14.86
C ILE A 108 13.75 8.28 14.61
N GLY A 109 14.47 7.51 13.80
CA GLY A 109 15.82 7.85 13.34
C GLY A 109 15.86 8.72 12.09
N THR A 110 17.07 9.07 11.63
CA THR A 110 17.25 9.76 10.35
C THR A 110 16.76 8.90 9.18
N PRO A 111 16.09 9.48 8.17
CA PRO A 111 15.90 10.92 7.96
C PRO A 111 14.62 11.50 8.60
N TYR A 112 13.72 10.66 9.09
CA TYR A 112 12.37 11.08 9.48
C TYR A 112 12.32 11.85 10.80
N ASN A 113 13.06 11.39 11.81
CA ASN A 113 13.09 11.99 13.15
C ASN A 113 11.67 12.20 13.73
N TYR A 114 10.79 11.20 13.61
CA TYR A 114 9.38 11.30 14.01
C TYR A 114 9.14 11.19 15.53
N TRP A 115 9.90 11.96 16.30
CA TRP A 115 9.74 12.09 17.74
C TRP A 115 10.21 13.47 18.20
N GLY A 116 9.77 13.87 19.38
CA GLY A 116 10.18 15.11 20.03
C GLY A 116 10.14 14.95 21.54
N ASP A 117 10.84 15.86 22.20
CA ASP A 117 10.95 15.93 23.66
C ASP A 117 11.37 17.35 24.02
N ASP A 118 10.57 18.06 24.82
CA ASP A 118 10.70 19.53 24.95
C ASP A 118 11.87 19.94 25.84
N ASP A 119 12.24 19.08 26.79
CA ASP A 119 13.35 19.22 27.73
C ASP A 119 14.60 18.44 27.33
N GLY A 120 14.52 17.66 26.25
CA GLY A 120 15.69 17.12 25.54
C GLY A 120 16.33 15.88 26.19
N ASP A 121 15.60 15.15 27.03
CA ASP A 121 16.04 13.90 27.67
C ASP A 121 16.35 12.77 26.67
N GLY A 122 15.80 12.84 25.46
CA GLY A 122 16.12 11.93 24.35
C GLY A 122 17.26 12.37 23.43
N GLN A 123 17.84 13.57 23.62
CA GLN A 123 18.79 14.14 22.64
C GLN A 123 20.24 13.68 22.90
N GLY A 124 20.92 13.22 21.84
CA GLY A 124 22.36 12.96 21.84
C GLY A 124 22.75 11.61 21.23
N VAL A 125 23.99 11.51 20.74
CA VAL A 125 24.52 10.34 20.00
C VAL A 125 24.52 9.05 20.85
N TYR A 126 24.49 9.19 22.18
CA TYR A 126 24.57 8.09 23.16
C TYR A 126 23.30 7.91 23.99
N TYR A 127 22.27 8.73 23.82
CA TYR A 127 21.08 8.74 24.68
C TYR A 127 19.87 8.22 23.91
N GLY A 128 19.45 7.01 24.30
CA GLY A 128 18.56 6.15 23.54
C GLY A 128 17.09 6.50 23.73
N ILE A 129 16.54 7.26 22.79
CA ILE A 129 15.12 7.19 22.48
C ILE A 129 14.81 5.80 21.92
N THR A 130 13.80 5.15 22.46
CA THR A 130 13.36 3.82 22.01
C THR A 130 11.87 3.85 21.73
N VAL A 131 11.46 3.15 20.67
CA VAL A 131 10.07 2.98 20.30
C VAL A 131 9.79 1.51 20.01
N THR A 132 8.61 1.05 20.38
CA THR A 132 8.15 -0.32 20.11
C THR A 132 7.06 -0.32 19.06
N GLY A 133 6.95 -1.41 18.32
CA GLY A 133 5.87 -1.66 17.36
C GLY A 133 6.36 -1.57 15.92
N ASN A 134 5.54 -2.10 15.01
CA ASN A 134 5.83 -2.15 13.59
C ASN A 134 4.77 -1.42 12.78
N LEU A 135 5.17 -1.01 11.57
CA LEU A 135 4.28 -0.67 10.47
C LEU A 135 4.32 -1.82 9.47
N SER A 136 3.16 -2.37 9.14
CA SER A 136 3.02 -3.55 8.28
C SER A 136 2.08 -3.29 7.11
N LEU A 137 2.29 -4.05 6.04
CA LEU A 137 1.57 -4.01 4.78
C LEU A 137 0.98 -5.40 4.48
N SER A 138 -0.30 -5.44 4.14
CA SER A 138 -0.97 -6.62 3.59
C SER A 138 -1.60 -6.26 2.25
N ILE A 139 -1.45 -7.14 1.27
CA ILE A 139 -1.97 -6.95 -0.09
C ILE A 139 -2.72 -8.21 -0.50
N VAL A 140 -3.98 -8.03 -0.86
CA VAL A 140 -4.80 -9.10 -1.43
C VAL A 140 -5.58 -8.63 -2.66
N ASP A 141 -5.99 -9.57 -3.51
CA ASP A 141 -6.91 -9.31 -4.62
C ASP A 141 -8.39 -9.24 -4.15
N LYS A 142 -9.31 -9.05 -5.10
CA LYS A 142 -10.75 -9.00 -4.83
C LYS A 142 -11.31 -10.29 -4.18
N ASP A 143 -10.64 -11.41 -4.40
CA ASP A 143 -11.02 -12.75 -3.92
C ASP A 143 -10.24 -13.13 -2.64
N ASP A 144 -9.55 -12.17 -2.01
CA ASP A 144 -8.76 -12.31 -0.79
C ASP A 144 -7.51 -13.22 -0.93
N ASN A 145 -7.01 -13.44 -2.15
CA ASN A 145 -5.74 -14.12 -2.35
C ASN A 145 -4.57 -13.16 -2.12
N LEU A 146 -3.49 -13.64 -1.49
CA LEU A 146 -2.27 -12.86 -1.30
C LEU A 146 -1.65 -12.46 -2.63
N VAL A 147 -1.24 -11.20 -2.73
CA VAL A 147 -0.62 -10.63 -3.93
C VAL A 147 0.79 -10.14 -3.59
N ALA A 148 1.76 -10.52 -4.41
CA ALA A 148 3.13 -10.07 -4.23
C ALA A 148 3.25 -8.59 -4.59
N ARG A 149 4.09 -7.84 -3.86
CA ARG A 149 4.22 -6.40 -4.07
C ARG A 149 4.70 -6.03 -5.48
N ASN A 150 5.49 -6.89 -6.11
CA ASN A 150 6.02 -6.76 -7.48
C ASN A 150 5.11 -7.36 -8.56
N GLU A 151 3.98 -7.97 -8.21
CA GLU A 151 3.04 -8.49 -9.20
C GLU A 151 2.42 -7.32 -9.96
N VAL A 152 2.51 -7.36 -11.29
CA VAL A 152 1.81 -6.40 -12.16
C VAL A 152 0.32 -6.63 -12.01
N LEU A 153 -0.42 -5.56 -11.71
CA LEU A 153 -1.84 -5.66 -11.41
C LEU A 153 -2.66 -5.88 -12.68
N THR A 154 -3.67 -6.73 -12.57
CA THR A 154 -4.63 -7.01 -13.64
C THR A 154 -6.04 -6.64 -13.22
N ILE A 155 -6.82 -6.16 -14.16
CA ILE A 155 -8.15 -5.62 -13.85
C ILE A 155 -9.15 -6.69 -13.43
N CYS A 156 -8.93 -7.94 -13.84
CA CYS A 156 -9.79 -9.08 -13.48
C CYS A 156 -9.64 -9.54 -12.02
N LYS A 157 -8.56 -9.14 -11.36
CA LYS A 157 -8.33 -9.36 -9.93
C LYS A 157 -8.67 -8.14 -9.08
N ALA A 158 -9.04 -7.03 -9.72
CA ALA A 158 -9.33 -5.76 -9.06
C ALA A 158 -10.81 -5.67 -8.58
N PRO A 159 -11.12 -4.84 -7.59
CA PRO A 159 -10.20 -3.99 -6.83
C PRO A 159 -9.35 -4.81 -5.85
N TYR A 160 -8.06 -4.47 -5.78
CA TYR A 160 -7.15 -5.03 -4.79
C TYR A 160 -7.28 -4.28 -3.46
N LYS A 161 -7.01 -4.95 -2.34
CA LYS A 161 -7.00 -4.35 -1.00
C LYS A 161 -5.56 -4.20 -0.51
N LEU A 162 -5.12 -2.96 -0.30
CA LEU A 162 -3.86 -2.60 0.35
C LEU A 162 -4.17 -2.17 1.78
N THR A 163 -3.73 -2.93 2.78
CA THR A 163 -3.92 -2.59 4.19
C THR A 163 -2.58 -2.22 4.83
N LEU A 164 -2.50 -1.00 5.35
CA LEU A 164 -1.43 -0.56 6.23
C LEU A 164 -1.91 -0.65 7.68
N SER A 165 -1.09 -1.21 8.55
CA SER A 165 -1.38 -1.32 9.98
C SER A 165 -0.17 -0.96 10.80
N SER A 166 -0.36 -0.16 11.85
CA SER A 166 0.66 0.14 12.84
C SER A 166 0.23 -0.36 14.21
N ASP A 167 1.15 -0.98 14.93
CA ASP A 167 0.92 -1.47 16.27
C ASP A 167 0.76 -0.33 17.28
N SER A 168 0.17 -0.64 18.44
CA SER A 168 0.28 0.22 19.60
C SER A 168 1.67 0.08 20.19
N GLY A 169 2.13 1.11 20.89
CA GLY A 169 3.48 1.11 21.41
C GLY A 169 3.73 2.16 22.46
N ARG A 170 5.01 2.23 22.85
CA ARG A 170 5.53 3.22 23.76
C ARG A 170 6.76 3.87 23.15
N LEU A 171 6.88 5.17 23.40
CA LEU A 171 8.08 5.95 23.13
C LEU A 171 8.72 6.25 24.48
N LYS A 172 10.00 5.96 24.63
CA LYS A 172 10.69 6.02 25.92
C LYS A 172 12.08 6.61 25.80
N THR A 173 12.37 7.57 26.67
CA THR A 173 13.69 8.16 26.90
C THR A 173 14.39 7.47 28.08
N LEU A 174 15.71 7.64 28.16
CA LEU A 174 16.49 7.12 29.28
C LEU A 174 16.25 7.93 30.57
N TYR A 175 16.09 9.25 30.43
CA TYR A 175 15.87 10.21 31.51
C TYR A 175 14.52 10.91 31.36
N GLY A 176 14.16 11.75 32.33
CA GLY A 176 12.91 12.48 32.37
C GLY A 176 11.89 11.92 33.34
N VAL A 177 11.02 12.80 33.83
CA VAL A 177 9.84 12.41 34.63
C VAL A 177 8.67 13.26 34.14
N PRO A 178 7.70 12.68 33.42
CA PRO A 178 7.66 11.31 32.89
C PRO A 178 8.68 11.05 31.76
N ASN A 179 9.21 9.81 31.64
CA ASN A 179 10.13 9.40 30.56
C ASN A 179 9.49 8.53 29.47
N GLU A 180 8.17 8.33 29.50
CA GLU A 180 7.47 7.54 28.49
C GLU A 180 6.15 8.18 28.07
N SER A 181 5.79 7.94 26.82
CA SER A 181 4.44 8.11 26.30
C SER A 181 3.98 6.87 25.57
N ARG A 182 2.65 6.76 25.38
CA ARG A 182 2.00 5.64 24.70
C ARG A 182 1.20 6.15 23.53
N PHE A 183 1.14 5.33 22.48
CA PHE A 183 0.31 5.59 21.32
C PHE A 183 -0.52 4.36 20.96
N SER A 184 -1.71 4.61 20.42
CA SER A 184 -2.61 3.55 19.98
C SER A 184 -2.26 3.04 18.59
N ALA A 185 -2.58 1.77 18.35
CA ALA A 185 -2.55 1.16 17.03
C ALA A 185 -3.49 1.89 16.07
N SER A 186 -3.23 1.77 14.77
CA SER A 186 -4.12 2.26 13.71
C SER A 186 -4.03 1.37 12.47
N ASN A 187 -5.06 1.39 11.63
CA ASN A 187 -5.04 0.73 10.32
C ASN A 187 -5.78 1.53 9.26
N ALA A 188 -5.45 1.29 8.00
CA ALA A 188 -6.13 1.86 6.85
C ALA A 188 -6.11 0.88 5.69
N THR A 189 -7.27 0.69 5.05
CA THR A 189 -7.42 -0.15 3.86
C THR A 189 -7.77 0.70 2.65
N TYR A 190 -6.96 0.59 1.61
CA TYR A 190 -7.14 1.25 0.32
C TYR A 190 -7.53 0.22 -0.75
N TYR A 191 -8.53 0.55 -1.54
CA TYR A 191 -8.97 -0.26 -2.69
C TYR A 191 -8.35 0.30 -3.96
N ILE A 192 -7.58 -0.51 -4.68
CA ILE A 192 -6.76 -0.08 -5.81
C ILE A 192 -7.19 -0.80 -7.10
N ASN A 193 -7.35 -0.03 -8.17
CA ASN A 193 -7.52 -0.55 -9.53
C ASN A 193 -6.27 -0.25 -10.38
N PRO A 194 -5.82 -1.18 -11.23
CA PRO A 194 -4.83 -0.85 -12.25
C PRO A 194 -5.43 0.08 -13.31
N LYS A 195 -4.58 0.84 -13.99
CA LYS A 195 -4.96 1.46 -15.25
C LYS A 195 -4.98 0.42 -16.35
N ALA A 196 -6.17 0.04 -16.78
CA ALA A 196 -6.35 -0.98 -17.80
C ALA A 196 -7.48 -0.61 -18.74
N ALA A 197 -7.35 -1.02 -20.01
CA ALA A 197 -8.47 -1.05 -20.92
C ALA A 197 -9.48 -2.14 -20.48
N PRO A 198 -10.75 -2.04 -20.93
CA PRO A 198 -11.70 -3.12 -20.70
C PRO A 198 -11.21 -4.45 -21.27
N VAL A 199 -11.36 -5.52 -20.49
CA VAL A 199 -11.05 -6.89 -20.91
C VAL A 199 -12.16 -7.84 -20.47
N ILE A 200 -12.27 -8.96 -21.18
CA ILE A 200 -13.10 -10.08 -20.73
C ILE A 200 -12.31 -10.83 -19.66
N CYS A 201 -12.88 -11.00 -18.48
CA CYS A 201 -12.27 -11.70 -17.36
C CYS A 201 -12.73 -13.15 -17.28
N PHE A 202 -14.02 -13.41 -17.53
CA PHE A 202 -14.59 -14.74 -17.48
C PHE A 202 -15.71 -14.91 -18.51
N ALA A 203 -15.95 -16.14 -18.95
CA ALA A 203 -17.19 -16.56 -19.58
C ALA A 203 -17.99 -17.43 -18.61
N ARG A 204 -19.24 -17.02 -18.35
CA ARG A 204 -20.12 -17.55 -17.31
C ARG A 204 -21.32 -18.24 -17.93
N PRO A 205 -21.30 -19.58 -18.08
CA PRO A 205 -22.53 -20.29 -18.39
C PRO A 205 -23.49 -20.22 -17.20
N ASP A 206 -24.79 -20.24 -17.50
CA ASP A 206 -25.88 -20.28 -16.50
C ASP A 206 -26.07 -21.71 -15.96
N LEU A 207 -25.01 -22.29 -15.43
CA LEU A 207 -24.98 -23.68 -15.00
C LEU A 207 -24.20 -23.81 -13.68
N TRP A 208 -24.96 -24.01 -12.61
CA TRP A 208 -24.41 -24.37 -11.31
C TRP A 208 -23.73 -25.75 -11.37
N GLY A 209 -22.51 -25.85 -10.85
CA GLY A 209 -21.85 -27.14 -10.60
C GLY A 209 -20.93 -27.69 -11.70
N ILE A 210 -20.63 -26.96 -12.78
CA ILE A 210 -19.67 -27.40 -13.82
C ILE A 210 -18.25 -27.58 -13.27
N GLY A 211 -17.86 -26.75 -12.31
CA GLY A 211 -16.45 -26.53 -11.95
C GLY A 211 -15.79 -27.56 -11.04
N SER A 212 -16.50 -28.54 -10.48
CA SER A 212 -15.95 -29.39 -9.41
C SER A 212 -14.80 -30.31 -9.84
N ASN A 213 -14.62 -30.53 -11.15
CA ASN A 213 -13.55 -31.37 -11.72
C ASN A 213 -12.71 -30.65 -12.80
N LEU A 214 -12.82 -29.33 -12.91
CA LEU A 214 -12.04 -28.54 -13.88
C LEU A 214 -10.77 -27.99 -13.22
N SER A 215 -9.71 -27.86 -14.01
CA SER A 215 -8.46 -27.24 -13.55
C SER A 215 -8.65 -25.73 -13.30
N ASP A 216 -8.02 -25.21 -12.26
CA ASP A 216 -7.95 -23.77 -11.98
C ASP A 216 -7.32 -22.96 -13.14
N ALA A 217 -6.61 -23.61 -14.06
CA ALA A 217 -6.06 -22.98 -15.27
C ALA A 217 -7.14 -22.60 -16.30
N ILE A 218 -8.32 -23.23 -16.25
CA ILE A 218 -9.40 -23.03 -17.23
C ILE A 218 -10.69 -22.52 -16.62
N TYR A 219 -10.91 -22.77 -15.32
CA TYR A 219 -12.16 -22.46 -14.66
C TYR A 219 -11.93 -22.01 -13.22
N GLN A 220 -12.55 -20.90 -12.82
CA GLN A 220 -12.55 -20.44 -11.43
C GLN A 220 -13.93 -20.65 -10.83
N GLY A 221 -14.00 -21.45 -9.75
CA GLY A 221 -15.22 -21.90 -9.07
C GLY A 221 -16.40 -20.91 -9.03
N ARG A 222 -16.13 -19.69 -8.56
CA ARG A 222 -17.14 -18.63 -8.36
C ARG A 222 -17.34 -17.73 -9.58
N ASN A 223 -16.41 -17.73 -10.54
CA ASN A 223 -16.35 -16.71 -11.58
C ASN A 223 -16.59 -17.25 -12.99
N GLY A 224 -16.26 -18.50 -13.32
CA GLY A 224 -16.49 -19.09 -14.65
C GLY A 224 -15.22 -19.46 -15.40
N PHE A 225 -15.33 -19.62 -16.72
CA PHE A 225 -14.22 -20.00 -17.60
C PHE A 225 -13.27 -18.84 -17.86
N LEU A 226 -11.98 -19.09 -17.73
CA LEU A 226 -10.91 -18.13 -18.02
C LEU A 226 -10.69 -18.03 -19.54
N PRO A 227 -10.58 -16.82 -20.11
CA PRO A 227 -10.09 -16.64 -21.48
C PRO A 227 -8.68 -17.24 -21.62
N GLN A 228 -8.53 -18.16 -22.57
CA GLN A 228 -7.28 -18.90 -22.82
C GLN A 228 -6.41 -18.23 -23.89
N SER A 229 -7.01 -17.65 -24.93
CA SER A 229 -6.25 -16.96 -25.98
C SER A 229 -7.07 -15.93 -26.73
N VAL A 230 -6.46 -14.79 -27.03
CA VAL A 230 -6.99 -13.77 -27.94
C VAL A 230 -6.38 -13.87 -29.35
N THR A 231 -5.54 -14.89 -29.60
CA THR A 231 -4.92 -15.12 -30.91
C THR A 231 -5.86 -15.95 -31.80
N PRO A 232 -6.18 -15.50 -33.03
CA PRO A 232 -7.17 -16.17 -33.89
C PRO A 232 -6.94 -17.66 -34.12
N SER A 233 -5.69 -18.09 -34.32
CA SER A 233 -5.32 -19.50 -34.52
C SER A 233 -5.58 -20.40 -33.32
N SER A 234 -5.90 -19.82 -32.16
CA SER A 234 -6.04 -20.52 -30.89
C SER A 234 -7.37 -20.22 -30.20
N TYR A 235 -8.34 -19.63 -30.91
CA TYR A 235 -9.67 -19.38 -30.35
C TYR A 235 -10.40 -20.64 -29.89
N GLY A 236 -10.12 -21.80 -30.51
CA GLY A 236 -10.67 -23.08 -30.10
C GLY A 236 -10.24 -23.56 -28.70
N LEU A 237 -9.31 -22.87 -28.03
CA LEU A 237 -8.98 -23.11 -26.62
C LEU A 237 -9.97 -22.45 -25.66
N ASN A 238 -10.68 -21.41 -26.10
CA ASN A 238 -11.62 -20.70 -25.25
C ASN A 238 -12.92 -21.46 -25.09
N PHE A 239 -13.56 -21.27 -23.94
CA PHE A 239 -14.97 -21.59 -23.80
C PHE A 239 -15.84 -20.63 -24.65
N PRO A 240 -16.94 -21.11 -25.25
CA PRO A 240 -17.32 -22.52 -25.36
C PRO A 240 -16.67 -23.19 -26.58
N THR A 241 -16.33 -24.47 -26.47
CA THR A 241 -15.80 -25.27 -27.59
C THR A 241 -16.91 -25.93 -28.43
N THR A 242 -18.16 -25.89 -27.94
CA THR A 242 -19.36 -26.37 -28.62
C THR A 242 -20.54 -25.46 -28.31
N GLY A 243 -21.57 -25.45 -29.15
CA GLY A 243 -22.74 -24.60 -28.96
C GLY A 243 -24.02 -25.28 -29.45
N ALA A 244 -25.14 -24.80 -28.96
CA ALA A 244 -26.48 -25.19 -29.42
C ALA A 244 -27.29 -23.94 -29.76
N ASN A 245 -28.32 -24.09 -30.58
CA ASN A 245 -29.21 -22.99 -30.88
C ASN A 245 -29.90 -22.50 -29.59
N ASN A 246 -29.87 -21.18 -29.37
CA ASN A 246 -30.33 -20.48 -28.15
C ASN A 246 -29.51 -20.73 -26.89
N LEU A 247 -28.33 -21.36 -26.99
CA LEU A 247 -27.40 -21.43 -25.86
C LEU A 247 -26.88 -20.03 -25.54
N TYR A 248 -26.80 -19.68 -24.25
CA TYR A 248 -26.27 -18.40 -23.81
C TYR A 248 -25.29 -18.54 -22.65
N PHE A 249 -24.47 -17.52 -22.49
CA PHE A 249 -23.55 -17.32 -21.37
C PHE A 249 -23.26 -15.82 -21.22
N ASP A 250 -22.84 -15.40 -20.04
CA ASP A 250 -22.43 -14.02 -19.80
C ASP A 250 -20.91 -13.88 -19.92
N LEU A 251 -20.45 -12.78 -20.50
CA LEU A 251 -19.06 -12.37 -20.38
C LEU A 251 -18.93 -11.44 -19.18
N ASP A 252 -18.04 -11.75 -18.25
CA ASP A 252 -17.62 -10.85 -17.17
C ASP A 252 -16.55 -9.90 -17.70
N ILE A 253 -16.75 -8.59 -17.49
CA ILE A 253 -15.93 -7.53 -18.06
C ILE A 253 -15.25 -6.77 -16.91
N GLY A 254 -13.93 -6.70 -16.93
CA GLY A 254 -13.15 -5.84 -16.06
C GLY A 254 -12.71 -4.57 -16.78
N GLY A 255 -12.62 -3.45 -16.08
CA GLY A 255 -11.98 -2.22 -16.59
C GLY A 255 -12.88 -1.27 -17.37
N SER A 256 -14.20 -1.43 -17.27
CA SER A 256 -15.16 -0.48 -17.81
C SER A 256 -16.01 0.16 -16.71
N ASN A 257 -16.27 1.46 -16.85
CA ASN A 257 -17.23 2.21 -16.03
C ASN A 257 -18.57 2.42 -16.75
N GLN A 258 -18.70 1.96 -18.00
CA GLN A 258 -19.88 2.11 -18.83
C GLN A 258 -20.15 0.85 -19.66
N ALA A 259 -21.38 0.70 -20.15
CA ALA A 259 -21.71 -0.39 -21.06
C ALA A 259 -20.89 -0.29 -22.35
N LEU A 260 -20.41 -1.44 -22.84
CA LEU A 260 -19.67 -1.53 -24.10
C LEU A 260 -20.64 -1.72 -25.27
N SER A 261 -20.24 -1.27 -26.46
CA SER A 261 -20.96 -1.56 -27.70
C SER A 261 -20.39 -2.80 -28.35
N TRP A 262 -21.27 -3.72 -28.76
CA TRP A 262 -20.91 -5.01 -29.30
C TRP A 262 -21.53 -5.21 -30.68
N ALA A 263 -20.72 -5.62 -31.64
CA ALA A 263 -21.20 -6.05 -32.94
C ALA A 263 -21.59 -7.53 -32.90
N THR A 264 -22.64 -7.90 -33.64
CA THR A 264 -22.97 -9.30 -33.92
C THR A 264 -21.83 -9.96 -34.70
N VAL A 265 -21.48 -11.19 -34.32
CA VAL A 265 -20.42 -11.96 -34.97
C VAL A 265 -21.00 -13.25 -35.54
N SER A 266 -20.77 -13.52 -36.83
CA SER A 266 -21.21 -14.76 -37.47
C SER A 266 -20.03 -15.53 -38.06
N HIS A 267 -19.95 -16.82 -37.78
CA HIS A 267 -18.92 -17.71 -38.29
C HIS A 267 -19.45 -19.15 -38.43
N GLY A 268 -19.25 -19.77 -39.60
CA GLY A 268 -19.61 -21.18 -39.81
C GLY A 268 -21.10 -21.51 -39.60
N GLY A 269 -22.01 -20.57 -39.89
CA GLY A 269 -23.46 -20.75 -39.69
C GLY A 269 -23.94 -20.51 -38.26
N ILE A 270 -23.05 -20.16 -37.33
CA ILE A 270 -23.38 -19.75 -35.96
C ILE A 270 -23.24 -18.24 -35.86
N THR A 271 -24.19 -17.59 -35.17
CA THR A 271 -24.20 -16.16 -34.90
C THR A 271 -24.23 -15.93 -33.39
N ALA A 272 -23.28 -15.16 -32.88
CA ALA A 272 -23.25 -14.68 -31.51
C ALA A 272 -23.84 -13.27 -31.45
N THR A 273 -24.90 -13.10 -30.66
CA THR A 273 -25.55 -11.81 -30.42
C THR A 273 -25.36 -11.39 -28.97
N MET A 274 -24.92 -10.15 -28.76
CA MET A 274 -24.69 -9.57 -27.45
C MET A 274 -25.89 -8.72 -27.04
N THR A 275 -26.44 -8.98 -25.86
CA THR A 275 -27.62 -8.33 -25.29
C THR A 275 -27.38 -8.00 -23.82
N ASP A 276 -28.22 -7.14 -23.23
CA ASP A 276 -28.18 -6.80 -21.80
C ASP A 276 -26.82 -6.32 -21.29
N SER A 277 -26.10 -5.52 -22.10
CA SER A 277 -24.77 -5.03 -21.72
C SER A 277 -24.85 -4.03 -20.57
N THR A 278 -24.06 -4.30 -19.54
CA THR A 278 -23.74 -3.40 -18.43
C THR A 278 -22.26 -3.01 -18.48
N ASN A 279 -21.79 -2.24 -17.50
CA ASN A 279 -20.37 -1.93 -17.36
C ASN A 279 -19.49 -3.12 -16.92
N THR A 280 -20.10 -4.20 -16.44
CA THR A 280 -19.37 -5.37 -15.93
C THR A 280 -19.78 -6.68 -16.59
N SER A 281 -20.80 -6.70 -17.44
CA SER A 281 -21.30 -7.93 -18.04
C SER A 281 -21.97 -7.69 -19.39
N VAL A 282 -22.01 -8.74 -20.22
CA VAL A 282 -22.88 -8.79 -21.40
C VAL A 282 -23.32 -10.22 -21.65
N LYS A 283 -24.59 -10.42 -22.01
CA LYS A 283 -25.12 -11.73 -22.35
C LYS A 283 -24.83 -12.05 -23.81
N VAL A 284 -24.20 -13.19 -24.06
CA VAL A 284 -23.94 -13.74 -25.40
C VAL A 284 -24.94 -14.85 -25.68
N THR A 285 -25.70 -14.74 -26.76
CA THR A 285 -26.62 -15.78 -27.23
C THR A 285 -26.15 -16.33 -28.57
N LEU A 286 -26.04 -17.65 -28.67
CA LEU A 286 -25.66 -18.37 -29.90
C LEU A 286 -26.92 -18.79 -30.66
N THR A 287 -27.01 -18.38 -31.93
CA THR A 287 -28.04 -18.82 -32.87
C THR A 287 -27.37 -19.58 -34.01
N GLY A 288 -27.85 -20.77 -34.35
CA GLY A 288 -27.22 -21.61 -35.35
C GLY A 288 -28.20 -22.61 -35.96
N PRO A 289 -27.69 -23.61 -36.71
CA PRO A 289 -28.52 -24.67 -37.24
C PRO A 289 -29.32 -25.34 -36.13
N ALA A 290 -30.63 -25.46 -36.34
CA ALA A 290 -31.55 -26.10 -35.41
C ALA A 290 -32.45 -27.06 -36.19
N VAL A 291 -32.80 -28.18 -35.57
CA VAL A 291 -33.83 -29.07 -36.12
C VAL A 291 -35.16 -28.34 -36.03
N THR A 292 -35.68 -27.92 -37.19
CA THR A 292 -36.99 -27.25 -37.28
C THR A 292 -38.13 -28.24 -37.50
N ASP A 293 -37.82 -29.49 -37.87
CA ASP A 293 -38.80 -30.56 -38.04
C ASP A 293 -38.83 -31.47 -36.80
N PRO A 294 -39.92 -31.47 -36.03
CA PRO A 294 -40.08 -32.32 -34.86
C PRO A 294 -40.25 -33.82 -35.20
N ASN A 295 -39.94 -34.28 -36.42
CA ASN A 295 -39.88 -35.70 -36.78
C ASN A 295 -38.46 -36.18 -37.15
N GLN A 296 -37.43 -35.34 -36.97
CA GLN A 296 -36.03 -35.66 -37.31
C GLN A 296 -35.17 -36.09 -36.10
N TRP A 297 -35.78 -36.49 -34.98
CA TRP A 297 -35.12 -37.12 -33.83
C TRP A 297 -35.28 -38.64 -33.84
#